data_AF-A0A529HWB9-F1
#
_entry.id   AF-A0A529HWB9-F1
#
_cell.length_a   1.000
_cell.length_b   1.000
_cell.length_c   1.000
_cell.angle_alpha   90.00
_cell.angle_beta   90.00
_cell.angle_gamma   90.00
#
_symmetry.space_group_name_H-M   'P 1'
#
loop_
_entity.id
_entity.type
_entity.pdbx_description
1 polymer ?
#
loop_
_entity_poly.entity_id
_entity_poly.type
_entity_poly.pdbx_seq_one_letter_code
_entity_poly.pdbx_strand_id
1 'polypeptide(L)'
;AKSMRAGPFRTFMRVTLPLIRPGILGGAVFAFLHSFDEVVISLLVSGLSIRTLPLKMWENIRHEIDPTVAAVASLLMLLPVLWLVAMYFIWWRSRSRMQAASARMLAAV
;
A
#
# COMPACT_ATOMS: atom_id res chain seq x y z
N ALA A 1 27.86 -7.84 -2.39
CA ALA A 1 27.32 -8.36 -3.67
C ALA A 1 28.28 -8.17 -4.85
N LYS A 2 28.78 -6.95 -5.12
CA LYS A 2 29.81 -6.70 -6.16
C LYS A 2 31.07 -7.55 -5.99
N SER A 3 31.48 -7.80 -4.74
CA SER A 3 32.65 -8.63 -4.42
C SER A 3 32.47 -10.13 -4.72
N MET A 4 31.24 -10.62 -4.96
CA MET A 4 30.95 -12.05 -5.21
C MET A 4 30.58 -12.37 -6.66
N ARG A 5 30.93 -11.52 -7.63
CA ARG A 5 30.61 -11.67 -9.08
C ARG A 5 29.12 -11.98 -9.38
N ALA A 6 28.20 -11.64 -8.48
CA ALA A 6 26.77 -11.80 -8.72
C ALA A 6 26.31 -10.75 -9.75
N GLY A 7 25.66 -11.20 -10.83
CA GLY A 7 25.12 -10.31 -11.86
C GLY A 7 24.12 -9.28 -11.32
N PRO A 8 23.92 -8.15 -12.02
CA PRO A 8 23.12 -7.02 -11.53
C PRO A 8 21.65 -7.41 -11.24
N PHE A 9 21.04 -8.22 -12.11
CA PHE A 9 19.68 -8.71 -11.90
C PHE A 9 19.53 -9.60 -10.65
N ARG A 10 20.49 -10.53 -10.43
CA ARG A 10 20.52 -11.37 -9.22
C ARG A 10 20.71 -10.51 -7.95
N THR A 11 21.55 -9.48 -8.02
CA THR A 11 21.78 -8.57 -6.91
C THR A 11 20.51 -7.76 -6.58
N PHE A 12 19.82 -7.24 -7.61
CA PHE A 12 18.56 -6.54 -7.42
C PHE A 12 17.50 -7.43 -6.78
N MET A 13 17.20 -8.60 -7.34
CA MET A 13 16.14 -9.47 -6.82
C MET A 13 16.42 -10.05 -5.43
N ARG A 14 17.68 -10.39 -5.11
CA ARG A 14 18.03 -11.07 -3.86
C ARG A 14 18.48 -10.14 -2.73
N VAL A 15 18.94 -8.94 -3.05
CA VAL A 15 19.49 -8.00 -2.06
C VAL A 15 18.69 -6.72 -2.05
N THR A 16 18.63 -5.99 -3.16
CA THR A 16 18.00 -4.66 -3.19
C THR A 16 16.50 -4.75 -2.97
N LEU A 17 15.79 -5.57 -3.75
CA LEU A 17 14.33 -5.71 -3.71
C LEU A 17 13.83 -6.17 -2.32
N PRO A 18 14.41 -7.19 -1.65
CA PRO A 18 14.00 -7.56 -0.30
C PRO A 18 14.34 -6.54 0.78
N LEU A 19 15.33 -5.67 0.53
CA LEU A 19 15.69 -4.58 1.44
C LEU A 19 14.72 -3.41 1.34
N ILE A 20 14.30 -3.05 0.11
CA ILE A 20 13.37 -1.94 -0.14
C ILE A 20 11.90 -2.35 -0.12
N ARG A 21 11.57 -3.66 -0.13
CA ARG A 21 10.19 -4.17 -0.13
C ARG A 21 9.28 -3.54 0.95
N PRO A 22 9.69 -3.33 2.23
CA PRO A 22 8.78 -2.70 3.18
C PRO A 22 8.45 -1.25 2.80
N GLY A 23 9.41 -0.53 2.20
CA GLY A 23 9.20 0.82 1.68
C GLY A 23 8.28 0.84 0.47
N ILE A 24 8.45 -0.10 -0.47
CA ILE A 24 7.55 -0.24 -1.63
C ILE A 24 6.12 -0.55 -1.17
N LEU A 25 5.95 -1.48 -0.22
CA LEU A 25 4.63 -1.83 0.31
C LEU A 25 3.96 -0.66 1.04
N GLY A 26 4.73 0.20 1.72
CA GLY A 26 4.21 1.43 2.31
C GLY A 26 3.82 2.47 1.25
N GLY A 27 4.68 2.70 0.26
CA GLY A 27 4.41 3.62 -0.86
C GLY A 27 3.24 3.17 -1.73
N ALA A 28 3.01 1.88 -1.87
CA ALA A 28 1.89 1.31 -2.63
C ALA A 28 0.53 1.75 -2.07
N VAL A 29 0.41 1.90 -0.75
CA VAL A 29 -0.83 2.39 -0.10
C VAL A 29 -1.10 3.83 -0.50
N PHE A 30 -0.08 4.69 -0.45
CA PHE A 30 -0.20 6.09 -0.86
C PHE A 30 -0.50 6.24 -2.36
N ALA A 31 0.16 5.44 -3.20
CA ALA A 31 -0.11 5.42 -4.64
C ALA A 31 -1.55 4.96 -4.95
N PHE A 32 -2.05 3.93 -4.25
CA PHE A 32 -3.43 3.47 -4.37
C PHE A 32 -4.41 4.56 -3.97
N LEU A 33 -4.23 5.16 -2.79
CA LEU A 33 -5.07 6.27 -2.31
C LEU A 33 -5.11 7.44 -3.30
N HIS A 34 -3.94 7.88 -3.76
CA HIS A 34 -3.82 9.01 -4.68
C HIS A 34 -4.51 8.75 -6.02
N SER A 35 -4.54 7.50 -6.50
CA SER A 35 -5.21 7.15 -7.76
C SER A 35 -6.72 7.43 -7.78
N PHE A 36 -7.38 7.48 -6.61
CA PHE A 36 -8.81 7.82 -6.50
C PHE A 36 -9.06 9.32 -6.32
N ASP A 37 -8.03 10.12 -6.08
CA ASP A 37 -8.13 11.57 -5.85
C ASP A 37 -8.09 12.40 -7.16
N GLU A 38 -7.85 11.74 -8.29
CA GLU A 38 -7.65 12.39 -9.59
C GLU A 38 -8.96 12.70 -10.35
N VAL A 39 -9.97 13.25 -9.65
CA VAL A 39 -11.26 13.64 -10.25
C VAL A 39 -11.06 14.71 -11.32
N VAL A 40 -10.17 15.69 -11.06
CA VAL A 40 -9.96 16.84 -11.94
C VAL A 40 -9.35 16.42 -13.28
N ILE A 41 -8.26 15.65 -13.24
CA ILE A 41 -7.60 15.15 -14.45
C ILE A 41 -8.54 14.20 -15.20
N SER A 42 -9.23 13.32 -14.47
CA SER A 42 -10.18 12.40 -15.09
C SER A 42 -11.29 13.16 -15.82
N LEU A 43 -11.85 14.22 -15.24
CA LEU A 43 -12.91 15.03 -15.88
C LEU A 43 -12.42 15.71 -17.18
N LEU A 44 -11.16 16.14 -17.22
CA LEU A 44 -10.57 16.79 -18.38
C LEU A 44 -10.23 15.80 -19.51
N VAL A 45 -9.96 14.53 -19.18
CA VAL A 45 -9.47 13.51 -20.14
C VAL A 45 -10.53 12.47 -20.54
N SER A 46 -11.47 12.10 -19.66
CA SER A 46 -12.34 10.93 -19.84
C SER A 46 -13.45 11.09 -20.88
N GLY A 47 -13.78 12.33 -21.26
CA GLY A 47 -14.95 12.62 -22.09
C GLY A 47 -16.26 12.09 -21.48
N LEU A 48 -17.32 11.93 -22.30
CA LEU A 48 -18.65 11.48 -21.86
C LEU A 48 -18.78 9.96 -21.66
N SER A 49 -17.81 9.16 -22.12
CA SER A 49 -17.95 7.69 -22.22
C SER A 49 -17.34 6.94 -21.03
N ILE A 50 -16.28 7.49 -20.41
CA ILE A 50 -15.58 6.80 -19.32
C ILE A 50 -15.94 7.44 -17.98
N ARG A 51 -16.73 6.71 -17.18
CA ARG A 51 -17.13 7.10 -15.83
C ARG A 51 -16.22 6.39 -14.83
N THR A 52 -15.18 7.05 -14.34
CA THR A 52 -14.39 6.51 -13.22
C THR A 52 -15.16 6.61 -11.92
N LEU A 53 -14.83 5.76 -10.94
CA LEU A 53 -15.48 5.74 -9.63
C LEU A 53 -15.55 7.14 -8.98
N PRO A 54 -14.47 7.95 -8.95
CA PRO A 54 -14.49 9.29 -8.35
C PRO A 54 -15.39 10.28 -9.12
N LEU A 55 -15.41 10.21 -10.45
CA LEU A 55 -16.30 11.02 -11.30
C LEU A 55 -17.77 10.71 -11.01
N LYS A 56 -18.12 9.43 -10.84
CA LYS A 56 -19.49 9.03 -10.51
C LYS A 56 -19.92 9.50 -9.11
N MET A 57 -19.01 9.42 -8.14
CA MET A 57 -19.25 9.97 -6.79
C MET A 57 -19.48 11.48 -6.85
N TRP A 58 -18.70 12.21 -7.64
CA TRP A 58 -18.86 13.65 -7.85
C TRP A 58 -20.21 14.03 -8.47
N GLU A 59 -20.68 13.27 -9.46
CA GLU A 59 -22.00 13.48 -10.06
C GLU A 59 -23.14 13.21 -9.09
N ASN A 60 -23.05 12.12 -8.33
CA ASN A 60 -24.09 11.75 -7.37
C ASN A 60 -24.26 12.85 -6.31
N ILE A 61 -23.17 13.42 -5.78
CA ILE A 61 -23.22 14.53 -4.81
C ILE A 61 -24.00 15.74 -5.34
N ARG A 62 -23.97 16.01 -6.65
CA ARG A 62 -24.66 17.15 -7.28
C ARG A 62 -26.15 16.92 -7.54
N HIS A 63 -26.60 15.68 -7.64
CA HIS A 63 -27.96 15.35 -8.05
C HIS A 63 -28.86 14.86 -6.91
N GLU A 64 -28.33 14.19 -5.88
CA GLU A 64 -29.03 13.76 -4.66
C GLU A 64 -28.00 13.20 -3.66
N ILE A 65 -28.16 13.42 -2.35
CA ILE A 65 -27.23 12.85 -1.34
C ILE A 65 -27.49 11.33 -1.25
N ASP A 66 -26.82 10.58 -2.11
CA ASP A 66 -26.89 9.12 -2.18
C ASP A 66 -25.97 8.49 -1.10
N PRO A 67 -26.50 7.68 -0.16
CA PRO A 67 -25.69 7.01 0.87
C PRO A 67 -24.62 6.08 0.30
N THR A 68 -24.71 5.70 -0.98
CA THR A 68 -23.70 4.91 -1.69
C THR A 68 -22.33 5.59 -1.71
N VAL A 69 -22.27 6.93 -1.80
CA VAL A 69 -21.00 7.68 -1.80
C VAL A 69 -20.28 7.51 -0.45
N ALA A 70 -21.02 7.56 0.65
CA ALA A 70 -20.46 7.35 1.99
C ALA A 70 -19.97 5.90 2.17
N ALA A 71 -20.72 4.91 1.67
CA ALA A 71 -20.30 3.50 1.71
C ALA A 71 -19.01 3.25 0.94
N VAL A 72 -18.88 3.83 -0.27
CA VAL A 72 -17.66 3.73 -1.08
C VAL A 72 -16.48 4.42 -0.42
N ALA A 73 -16.67 5.63 0.12
CA ALA A 73 -15.62 6.35 0.86
C ALA A 73 -15.13 5.56 2.08
N SER A 74 -16.05 4.92 2.82
CA SER A 74 -15.74 4.04 3.94
C SER A 74 -14.84 2.89 3.50
N LEU A 75 -15.18 2.23 2.39
CA LEU A 75 -14.41 1.10 1.85
C LEU A 75 -13.02 1.52 1.35
N LEU A 76 -12.94 2.66 0.65
CA LEU A 76 -11.68 3.23 0.17
C LEU A 76 -10.76 3.62 1.32
N MET A 77 -11.31 4.02 2.46
CA MET A 77 -10.53 4.30 3.67
C MET A 77 -10.15 3.01 4.43
N LEU A 78 -11.05 2.03 4.47
CA LEU A 78 -10.86 0.76 5.18
C LEU A 78 -9.70 -0.06 4.57
N LEU A 79 -9.58 -0.10 3.25
CA LEU A 79 -8.56 -0.88 2.53
C LEU A 79 -7.10 -0.50 2.93
N PRO A 80 -6.68 0.78 2.85
CA PRO A 80 -5.40 1.25 3.36
C PRO A 80 -5.15 0.91 4.83
N VAL A 81 -6.18 1.08 5.68
CA VAL A 81 -6.07 0.80 7.11
C VAL A 81 -5.81 -0.69 7.34
N LEU A 82 -6.58 -1.58 6.71
CA LEU A 82 -6.38 -3.03 6.79
C LEU A 82 -5.00 -3.44 6.28
N TRP A 83 -4.53 -2.83 5.19
CA TRP A 83 -3.18 -3.07 4.66
C TRP A 83 -2.10 -2.69 5.67
N LEU A 84 -2.18 -1.51 6.27
CA LEU A 84 -1.24 -1.05 7.29
C LEU A 84 -1.28 -1.92 8.54
N VAL A 85 -2.47 -2.31 9.00
CA VAL A 85 -2.63 -3.24 10.14
C VAL A 85 -2.02 -4.60 9.83
N ALA A 86 -2.22 -5.14 8.63
CA ALA A 86 -1.61 -6.39 8.21
C ALA A 86 -0.07 -6.29 8.19
N MET A 87 0.47 -5.19 7.66
CA MET A 87 1.92 -4.92 7.69
C MET A 87 2.45 -4.83 9.12
N TYR A 88 1.75 -4.10 9.98
CA TYR A 88 2.09 -3.98 11.40
C TYR A 88 2.10 -5.35 12.09
N PHE A 89 1.09 -6.18 11.85
CA PHE A 89 0.98 -7.51 12.45
C PHE A 89 2.09 -8.46 11.99
N ILE A 90 2.45 -8.43 10.69
CA ILE A 90 3.57 -9.20 10.14
C ILE A 90 4.89 -8.76 10.78
N TRP A 91 5.09 -7.44 10.91
CA TRP A 91 6.27 -6.88 11.55
C TRP A 91 6.35 -7.24 13.04
N TRP A 92 5.24 -7.14 13.78
CA TRP A 92 5.12 -7.56 15.17
C TRP A 92 5.53 -9.02 15.35
N ARG A 93 4.99 -9.92 14.52
CA ARG A 93 5.32 -11.36 14.57
C ARG A 93 6.80 -11.63 14.30
N SER A 94 7.43 -10.83 13.43
CA SER A 94 8.88 -10.92 13.17
C SER A 94 9.72 -10.43 14.35
N ARG A 95 9.26 -9.40 15.07
CA ARG A 95 9.96 -8.83 16.23
C ARG A 95 9.99 -9.80 17.42
N SER A 96 8.90 -10.55 17.63
CA SER A 96 8.85 -11.62 18.66
C SER A 96 9.82 -12.77 18.38
N ARG A 97 10.18 -13.05 17.12
CA ARG A 97 11.22 -14.06 16.80
C ARG A 97 12.63 -13.55 17.08
N MET A 98 12.88 -12.25 16.87
CA MET A 98 14.16 -11.63 17.17
C MET A 98 14.40 -11.56 18.68
N GLN A 99 13.40 -11.16 19.47
CA GLN A 99 13.52 -11.11 20.94
C GLN A 99 13.73 -12.48 21.57
N ALA A 100 13.06 -13.52 21.07
CA ALA A 100 13.27 -14.89 21.55
C ALA A 100 14.68 -15.43 21.24
N ALA A 101 15.29 -15.02 20.12
CA ALA A 101 16.66 -15.36 19.79
C ALA A 101 17.67 -14.62 20.67
N SER A 102 17.44 -13.32 20.94
CA SER A 102 18.29 -12.51 21.83
C SER A 102 18.28 -13.01 23.28
N ALA A 103 17.11 -13.40 23.80
CA ALA A 103 16.97 -13.91 25.16
C ALA A 103 17.71 -15.24 25.38
N ARG A 104 17.71 -16.14 24.38
CA ARG A 104 18.46 -17.40 24.42
C ARG A 104 19.98 -17.21 24.41
N MET A 105 20.46 -16.18 23.73
CA MET A 105 21.89 -15.88 23.63
C MET A 105 22.44 -15.29 24.93
N LEU A 106 21.65 -14.50 25.66
CA LEU A 106 22.01 -13.99 26.99
C LEU A 106 21.98 -15.06 28.09
N ALA A 107 21.11 -16.07 27.96
CA ALA A 107 21.03 -17.19 28.91
C ALA A 107 22.12 -18.26 28.69
N ALA A 108 22.88 -18.18 27.59
CA ALA A 108 23.93 -19.13 27.23
C ALA A 108 25.35 -18.62 27.56
N VAL A 109 25.48 -17.43 28.13
CA VAL A 109 26.72 -16.81 28.64
C VAL A 109 26.69 -16.86 30.16
#